data_AF-A0A7W5A3I3-F1
#
_entry.id   AF-A0A7W5A3I3-F1
#
_cell.length_a   1.000
_cell.length_b   1.000
_cell.length_c   1.000
_cell.angle_alpha   90.00
_cell.angle_beta   90.00
_cell.angle_gamma   90.00
#
_symmetry.space_group_name_H-M   'P 1'
#
loop_
_entity.id
_entity.type
_entity.pdbx_description
1 polymer ?
#
loop_
_entity_poly.entity_id
_entity_poly.type
_entity_poly.pdbx_seq_one_letter_code
_entity_poly.pdbx_strand_id
1 'polypeptide(L)'
;METIGAVLIAALLLIYAIDSSQKRTRTEIGRRLDRLEDKVGLLLKQAGLEEPPAPRQDEVVALVRAGKKIEAIKLYREATGAGLLEAKEAVERLT
;
A
#
# COMPACT_ATOMS: atom_id res chain seq x y z
N MET A 1 -10.54 44.38 4.33
CA MET A 1 -9.31 43.81 3.74
C MET A 1 -8.44 43.18 4.83
N GLU A 2 -8.14 43.92 5.91
CA GLU A 2 -7.28 43.43 7.01
C GLU A 2 -7.88 42.27 7.83
N THR A 3 -9.19 42.30 8.10
CA THR A 3 -9.89 41.26 8.87
C THR A 3 -9.98 39.91 8.14
N ILE A 4 -10.17 39.95 6.81
CA ILE A 4 -10.25 38.74 5.97
C ILE A 4 -8.87 38.05 5.94
N GLY A 5 -7.78 38.81 5.87
CA GLY A 5 -6.42 38.27 5.93
C GLY A 5 -6.12 37.61 7.27
N ALA A 6 -6.50 38.22 8.39
CA ALA A 6 -6.30 37.66 9.72
C ALA A 6 -7.07 36.33 9.93
N VAL A 7 -8.30 36.24 9.42
CA VAL A 7 -9.12 35.02 9.51
C VAL A 7 -8.52 33.88 8.67
N LEU A 8 -7.99 34.17 7.48
CA LEU A 8 -7.33 33.17 6.65
C LEU A 8 -6.05 32.63 7.28
N ILE A 9 -5.24 33.49 7.89
CA ILE A 9 -4.02 33.09 8.60
C ILE A 9 -4.39 32.22 9.82
N ALA A 10 -5.40 32.61 10.59
CA ALA A 10 -5.87 31.82 11.71
C ALA A 10 -6.40 30.44 11.28
N ALA A 11 -7.14 30.37 10.16
CA ALA A 11 -7.62 29.12 9.60
C ALA A 11 -6.47 28.20 9.14
N LEU A 12 -5.44 28.76 8.49
CA LEU A 12 -4.25 28.01 8.08
C LEU A 12 -3.46 27.47 9.28
N LEU A 13 -3.33 28.26 10.35
CA LEU A 13 -2.70 27.83 11.60
C LEU A 13 -3.49 26.70 12.28
N LEU A 14 -4.82 26.77 12.26
CA LEU A 14 -5.68 25.70 12.79
C LEU A 14 -5.54 24.41 11.96
N ILE A 15 -5.52 24.51 10.63
CA ILE A 15 -5.31 23.36 9.73
C ILE A 15 -3.95 22.71 10.00
N TYR A 16 -2.87 23.51 10.13
CA TYR A 16 -1.54 23.00 10.44
C TYR A 16 -1.46 22.32 11.81
N ALA A 17 -2.15 22.87 12.82
CA ALA A 17 -2.20 22.29 14.16
C ALA A 17 -2.91 20.92 14.20
N ILE A 18 -3.98 20.75 13.41
CA ILE A 18 -4.75 19.49 13.34
C ILE A 18 -3.92 18.34 12.73
N ASP A 19 -3.08 18.61 11.72
CA ASP A 19 -2.23 17.60 11.07
C ASP A 19 -1.21 16.98 12.06
N SER A 20 -0.72 17.78 13.01
CA SER A 20 0.27 17.34 14.01
C SER A 20 -0.26 16.28 14.99
N SER A 21 -1.58 16.17 15.15
CA SER A 21 -2.20 15.19 16.07
C SER A 21 -2.47 13.83 15.42
N GLN A 22 -2.42 13.71 14.08
CA GLN A 22 -2.78 12.47 13.39
C GLN A 22 -1.64 11.44 13.36
N LYS A 23 -0.39 11.89 13.60
CA LYS A 23 0.82 11.05 13.56
C LYS A 23 0.96 10.08 14.74
N ARG A 24 0.20 10.23 15.83
CA ARG A 24 0.32 9.34 17.00
C ARG A 24 -0.48 8.04 16.83
N THR A 25 -1.71 8.10 16.31
CA THR A 25 -2.61 6.93 16.27
C THR A 25 -2.26 5.92 15.16
N ARG A 26 -1.64 6.36 14.04
CA ARG A 26 -1.20 5.44 12.98
C ARG A 26 -0.01 4.55 13.38
N THR A 27 0.76 4.93 14.40
CA THR A 27 2.00 4.22 14.76
C THR A 27 1.78 2.89 15.47
N GLU A 28 0.65 2.68 16.14
CA GLU A 28 0.46 1.44 16.91
C GLU A 28 0.15 0.24 16.01
N ILE A 29 -0.66 0.44 14.96
CA ILE A 29 -0.94 -0.60 13.97
C ILE A 29 0.33 -0.97 13.21
N GLY A 30 1.12 0.04 12.79
CA GLY A 30 2.41 -0.18 12.13
C GLY A 30 3.35 -1.05 12.96
N ARG A 31 3.58 -0.70 14.24
CA ARG A 31 4.47 -1.50 15.12
C ARG A 31 4.00 -2.93 15.37
N ARG A 32 2.70 -3.19 15.31
CA ARG A 32 2.16 -4.57 15.45
C ARG A 32 2.36 -5.35 14.15
N LEU A 33 2.24 -4.68 13.00
CA LEU A 33 2.48 -5.26 11.70
C LEU A 33 3.95 -5.66 11.53
N ASP A 34 4.89 -4.76 11.86
CA ASP A 34 6.34 -5.03 11.78
C ASP A 34 6.72 -6.28 12.60
N ARG A 35 6.20 -6.39 13.83
CA ARG A 35 6.44 -7.56 14.69
C ARG A 35 5.84 -8.85 14.14
N LEU A 36 4.76 -8.76 13.37
CA LEU A 36 4.13 -9.92 12.76
C LEU A 36 4.96 -10.38 11.55
N GLU A 37 5.41 -9.44 10.72
CA GLU A 37 6.32 -9.69 9.60
C GLU A 37 7.61 -10.36 10.07
N ASP A 38 8.26 -9.81 11.11
CA ASP A 38 9.47 -10.39 11.71
C ASP A 38 9.25 -11.85 12.17
N LYS A 39 8.13 -12.10 12.85
CA LYS A 39 7.79 -13.44 13.34
C LYS A 39 7.53 -14.42 12.20
N VAL A 40 6.83 -13.99 11.15
CA VAL A 40 6.58 -14.81 9.96
C VAL A 40 7.91 -15.15 9.28
N GLY A 41 8.80 -14.17 9.11
CA GLY A 41 10.13 -14.40 8.55
C GLY A 41 10.95 -15.42 9.36
N LEU A 42 10.89 -15.35 10.69
CA LEU A 42 11.54 -16.34 11.56
C LEU A 42 10.95 -17.75 11.41
N LEU A 43 9.62 -17.86 11.28
CA LEU A 43 8.94 -19.14 11.06
C LEU A 43 9.27 -19.74 9.69
N LEU A 44 9.29 -18.93 8.63
CA LEU A 44 9.69 -19.34 7.28
C LEU A 44 11.13 -19.87 7.29
N LYS A 45 12.04 -19.13 7.92
CA LYS A 45 13.45 -19.54 8.08
C LYS A 45 13.59 -20.84 8.87
N GLN A 46 12.84 -20.99 9.98
CA GLN A 46 12.86 -22.22 10.78
C GLN A 46 12.28 -23.41 10.02
N ALA A 47 11.26 -23.20 9.19
CA ALA A 47 10.64 -24.21 8.35
C ALA A 47 11.48 -24.55 7.10
N GLY A 48 12.58 -23.84 6.84
CA GLY A 48 13.39 -24.01 5.62
C GLY A 48 12.64 -23.61 4.35
N LEU A 49 11.60 -22.78 4.48
CA LEU A 49 10.83 -22.27 3.36
C LEU A 49 11.45 -20.95 2.92
N GLU A 50 11.92 -20.89 1.68
CA GLU A 50 12.14 -19.60 1.03
C GLU A 50 10.78 -18.91 0.88
N GLU A 51 10.76 -17.60 1.09
CA GLU A 51 9.55 -16.78 0.92
C GLU A 51 8.96 -17.15 -0.45
N PRO A 52 7.71 -17.66 -0.50
CA PRO A 52 7.17 -18.14 -1.76
C PRO A 52 7.27 -16.98 -2.74
N PRO A 53 8.02 -17.08 -3.86
CA PRO A 53 7.88 -16.13 -4.93
C PRO A 53 6.40 -16.19 -5.24
N ALA A 54 5.65 -15.11 -5.01
CA ALA A 54 4.21 -15.14 -5.17
C ALA A 54 3.99 -15.67 -6.59
N PRO A 55 3.55 -16.93 -6.79
CA PRO A 55 3.82 -17.62 -8.06
C PRO A 55 3.11 -16.93 -9.23
N ARG A 56 2.10 -16.14 -8.88
CA ARG A 56 1.28 -15.33 -9.77
C ARG A 56 1.81 -13.90 -9.96
N GLN A 57 2.66 -13.37 -9.08
CA GLN A 57 3.28 -12.05 -9.29
C GLN A 57 4.27 -12.07 -10.46
N ASP A 58 5.14 -13.08 -10.54
CA ASP A 58 6.09 -13.20 -11.64
C ASP A 58 5.38 -13.35 -12.98
N GLU A 59 4.29 -14.12 -13.01
CA GLU A 59 3.42 -14.26 -14.19
C GLU A 59 2.69 -12.95 -14.53
N VAL A 60 2.18 -12.21 -13.53
CA VAL A 60 1.58 -10.89 -13.73
C VAL A 60 2.61 -9.92 -14.33
N VAL A 61 3.84 -9.90 -13.82
CA VAL A 61 4.93 -9.06 -14.34
C VAL A 61 5.30 -9.47 -15.77
N ALA A 62 5.35 -10.76 -16.07
CA ALA A 62 5.59 -11.25 -17.42
C ALA A 62 4.50 -10.81 -18.40
N LEU A 63 3.22 -10.86 -17.99
CA LEU A 63 2.08 -10.38 -18.79
C LEU A 63 2.15 -8.86 -19.02
N VAL A 64 2.52 -8.09 -17.99
CA VAL A 64 2.72 -6.63 -18.12
C VAL A 64 3.84 -6.32 -19.12
N ARG A 65 4.99 -6.97 -18.99
CA ARG A 65 6.12 -6.81 -19.93
C ARG A 65 5.75 -7.22 -21.36
N ALA A 66 4.86 -8.18 -21.52
CA ALA A 66 4.33 -8.60 -22.82
C ALA A 66 3.21 -7.68 -23.37
N GLY A 67 2.87 -6.58 -22.68
CA GLY A 67 1.78 -5.67 -23.07
C GLY A 67 0.37 -6.24 -22.87
N LYS A 68 0.23 -7.39 -22.21
CA LYS A 68 -1.02 -8.11 -21.97
C LYS A 68 -1.70 -7.65 -20.68
N LYS A 69 -2.09 -6.37 -20.65
CA LYS A 69 -2.57 -5.68 -19.44
C LYS A 69 -3.88 -6.26 -18.90
N ILE A 70 -4.78 -6.72 -19.76
CA ILE A 70 -6.08 -7.28 -19.33
C ILE A 70 -5.86 -8.63 -18.64
N GLU A 71 -5.01 -9.47 -19.21
CA GLU A 71 -4.63 -10.77 -18.67
C GLU A 71 -3.88 -10.62 -17.34
N ALA A 72 -3.00 -9.63 -17.24
CA ALA A 72 -2.32 -9.28 -15.99
C ALA A 72 -3.33 -8.87 -14.89
N ILE A 73 -4.33 -8.03 -15.22
CA ILE A 73 -5.38 -7.63 -14.27
C ILE A 73 -6.23 -8.84 -13.85
N LYS A 74 -6.60 -9.69 -14.80
CA LYS A 74 -7.38 -10.90 -14.53
C LYS A 74 -6.61 -11.83 -13.58
N LEU A 75 -5.35 -12.13 -13.90
CA LEU A 75 -4.51 -12.99 -13.09
C LEU A 75 -4.28 -12.41 -11.69
N TYR A 76 -4.06 -11.09 -11.58
CA TYR A 76 -3.92 -10.42 -10.30
C TYR A 76 -5.19 -10.58 -9.42
N ARG A 77 -6.38 -10.44 -10.01
CA ARG A 77 -7.66 -10.64 -9.30
C ARG A 77 -7.84 -12.08 -8.84
N GLU A 78 -7.54 -13.04 -9.70
CA GLU A 78 -7.61 -14.47 -9.35
C GLU A 78 -6.58 -14.86 -8.28
N ALA A 79 -5.42 -14.20 -8.30
CA ALA A 79 -4.34 -14.43 -7.36
C ALA A 79 -4.64 -13.90 -5.95
N THR A 80 -5.26 -12.72 -5.87
CA THR A 80 -5.34 -11.92 -4.63
C THR A 80 -6.76 -11.73 -4.10
N GLY A 81 -7.78 -12.00 -4.92
CA GLY A 81 -9.17 -11.67 -4.61
C GLY A 81 -9.51 -10.18 -4.75
N ALA A 82 -8.59 -9.36 -5.25
CA ALA A 82 -8.77 -7.91 -5.35
C ALA A 82 -9.94 -7.51 -6.27
N GLY A 83 -10.52 -6.34 -5.96
CA GLY A 83 -11.51 -5.69 -6.82
C GLY A 83 -10.91 -5.29 -8.17
N LEU A 84 -11.76 -5.01 -9.16
CA LEU A 84 -11.29 -4.63 -10.50
C LEU A 84 -10.45 -3.34 -10.48
N LEU A 85 -10.86 -2.34 -9.69
CA LEU A 85 -10.15 -1.08 -9.52
C LEU A 85 -8.76 -1.32 -8.92
N GLU A 86 -8.70 -2.01 -7.78
CA GLU A 86 -7.46 -2.31 -7.06
C GLU A 86 -6.48 -3.11 -7.93
N ALA A 87 -6.98 -4.09 -8.69
CA ALA A 87 -6.16 -4.89 -9.59
C ALA A 87 -5.62 -4.07 -10.77
N LYS A 88 -6.43 -3.17 -11.34
CA LYS A 88 -5.98 -2.25 -12.38
C LYS A 88 -4.87 -1.34 -11.87
N GLU A 89 -5.07 -0.72 -10.72
CA GLU A 89 -4.07 0.16 -10.10
C GLU A 89 -2.78 -0.60 -9.76
N ALA A 90 -2.89 -1.83 -9.28
CA ALA A 90 -1.72 -2.68 -9.01
C ALA A 90 -0.92 -3.00 -10.27
N VAL A 91 -1.60 -3.37 -11.35
CA VAL A 91 -0.96 -3.66 -12.64
C VAL A 91 -0.38 -2.39 -13.28
N GLU A 92 -1.02 -1.24 -13.09
CA GLU A 92 -0.50 0.05 -13.57
C GLU A 92 0.79 0.49 -12.88
N ARG A 93 1.00 0.11 -11.62
CA ARG A 93 2.28 0.34 -10.92
C ARG A 93 3.43 -0.54 -11.42
N LEU A 94 3.13 -1.61 -12.16
CA LEU A 94 4.11 -2.53 -12.73
C LEU A 94 4.50 -2.19 -14.18
N THR A 95 3.74 -1.31 -14.83
CA THR A 95 3.96 -0.85 -16.21
C THR A 95 4.96 0.31 -16.22
#